data_AF-A0A2V6SXW0-F1
#
_entry.id   AF-A0A2V6SXW0-F1
#
_cell.length_a   1.000
_cell.length_b   1.000
_cell.length_c   1.000
_cell.angle_alpha   90.00
_cell.angle_beta   90.00
_cell.angle_gamma   90.00
#
_symmetry.space_group_name_H-M   'P 1'
#
loop_
_entity.id
_entity.type
_entity.pdbx_description
1 polymer ?
#
loop_
_entity_poly.entity_id
_entity_poly.type
_entity_poly.pdbx_seq_one_letter_code
_entity_poly.pdbx_strand_id
1 'polypeptide(L)'
;MNLNRWKVWSCVAGVLLLLALVTPSRTDLGWAYLSRREYAQARETFVEQLRRDPSDPQTWLGLAAVYDALGDPERQIVALETVARRFPGRRDARRLLA
;
A
#
# COMPACT_ATOMS: atom_id res chain seq x y z
N MET A 1 4.19 -45.87 -4.67
CA MET A 1 4.99 -44.73 -5.17
C MET A 1 5.40 -43.87 -3.99
N ASN A 2 6.64 -44.00 -3.50
CA ASN A 2 7.17 -43.18 -2.42
C ASN A 2 7.54 -41.80 -2.99
N LEU A 3 6.69 -40.79 -2.75
CA LEU A 3 7.02 -39.40 -3.06
C LEU A 3 8.16 -38.97 -2.12
N ASN A 4 9.38 -38.83 -2.65
CA ASN A 4 10.51 -38.33 -1.88
C ASN A 4 10.16 -36.95 -1.30
N ARG A 5 10.24 -36.83 0.04
CA ARG A 5 9.90 -35.62 0.80
C ARG A 5 10.55 -34.37 0.20
N TRP A 6 11.79 -34.47 -0.30
CA TRP A 6 12.51 -33.34 -0.91
C TRP A 6 11.86 -32.76 -2.18
N LYS A 7 11.21 -33.59 -3.02
CA LYS A 7 10.44 -33.10 -4.19
C LYS A 7 9.21 -32.31 -3.76
N VAL A 8 8.55 -32.73 -2.68
CA VAL A 8 7.42 -32.01 -2.08
C VAL A 8 7.88 -30.65 -1.56
N TRP A 9 9.02 -30.59 -0.85
CA TRP A 9 9.59 -29.33 -0.38
C TRP A 9 9.98 -28.38 -1.52
N SER A 10 10.49 -28.90 -2.64
CA SER A 10 10.79 -28.09 -3.85
C SER A 10 9.52 -27.49 -4.46
N CYS A 11 8.43 -28.27 -4.58
CA CYS A 11 7.15 -27.75 -5.05
C CYS A 11 6.55 -26.73 -4.07
N VAL A 12 6.59 -27.00 -2.76
CA VAL A 12 6.06 -26.07 -1.74
C VAL A 12 6.84 -24.75 -1.74
N ALA A 13 8.17 -24.80 -1.88
CA ALA A 13 9.00 -23.60 -1.99
C ALA A 13 8.67 -22.79 -3.25
N GLY A 14 8.47 -23.46 -4.39
CA GLY A 14 8.06 -22.79 -5.63
C GLY A 14 6.68 -22.14 -5.53
N VAL A 15 5.70 -22.80 -4.89
CA VAL A 15 4.35 -22.25 -4.67
C VAL A 15 4.39 -21.06 -3.71
N LEU A 16 5.17 -21.14 -2.63
CA LEU A 16 5.36 -20.01 -1.70
C LEU A 16 6.01 -18.80 -2.39
N LEU A 17 6.98 -19.04 -3.29
CA LEU A 17 7.60 -17.98 -4.08
C LEU A 17 6.57 -17.30 -5.00
N LEU A 18 5.76 -18.09 -5.71
CA LEU A 18 4.71 -17.56 -6.60
C LEU A 18 3.63 -16.81 -5.82
N LEU A 19 3.23 -17.30 -4.65
CA LEU A 19 2.27 -16.62 -3.78
C LEU A 19 2.82 -15.30 -3.24
N ALA A 20 4.12 -15.23 -2.93
CA ALA A 20 4.78 -13.98 -2.55
C ALA A 20 4.83 -12.96 -3.71
N LEU A 21 4.89 -13.43 -4.96
CA LEU A 21 4.79 -12.59 -6.16
C LEU A 21 3.36 -12.10 -6.45
N VAL A 22 2.35 -12.85 -6.01
CA VAL A 22 0.92 -12.58 -6.28
C VAL A 22 0.22 -11.94 -5.08
N THR A 23 0.90 -11.63 -3.97
CA THR A 23 0.23 -11.01 -2.81
C THR A 23 -0.50 -9.75 -3.27
N PRO A 24 -1.86 -9.73 -3.28
CA PRO A 24 -2.60 -8.58 -3.73
C PRO A 24 -2.19 -7.40 -2.86
N SER A 25 -1.89 -6.29 -3.52
CA SER A 25 -1.42 -5.10 -2.82
C SER A 25 -2.54 -4.68 -1.87
N ARG A 26 -2.27 -4.61 -0.55
CA ARG A 26 -3.30 -4.18 0.43
C ARG A 26 -3.79 -2.76 0.16
N THR A 27 -3.10 -2.06 -0.74
CA THR A 27 -3.43 -0.76 -1.30
C THR A 27 -4.76 -0.83 -2.03
N ASP A 28 -5.04 -1.91 -2.75
CA ASP A 28 -6.32 -2.12 -3.44
C ASP A 28 -7.49 -2.18 -2.46
N LEU A 29 -7.26 -2.75 -1.27
CA LEU A 29 -8.24 -2.76 -0.18
C LEU A 29 -8.45 -1.35 0.38
N GLY A 30 -7.38 -0.58 0.58
CA GLY A 30 -7.46 0.82 1.02
C GLY A 30 -8.25 1.69 0.04
N TRP A 31 -8.01 1.52 -1.26
CA TRP A 31 -8.77 2.21 -2.31
C TRP A 31 -10.23 1.76 -2.37
N ALA A 32 -10.49 0.47 -2.14
CA ALA A 32 -11.86 -0.05 -2.06
C ALA A 32 -12.64 0.60 -0.90
N TYR A 33 -12.05 0.70 0.29
CA TYR A 33 -12.69 1.41 1.42
C TYR A 33 -12.93 2.89 1.11
N LEU A 34 -11.96 3.56 0.46
CA LEU A 34 -12.09 4.96 0.06
C LEU A 34 -13.26 5.16 -0.93
N SER A 35 -13.41 4.26 -1.91
CA SER A 35 -14.55 4.28 -2.86
C SER A 35 -15.91 4.09 -2.19
N ARG A 36 -15.94 3.37 -1.05
CA ARG A 36 -17.13 3.14 -0.23
C ARG A 36 -17.37 4.25 0.81
N ARG A 37 -16.53 5.29 0.83
CA ARG A 37 -16.53 6.37 1.83
C ARG A 37 -16.27 5.89 3.27
N GLU A 38 -15.69 4.70 3.41
CA GLU A 38 -15.28 4.09 4.68
C GLU A 38 -13.90 4.62 5.10
N TYR A 39 -13.81 5.94 5.31
CA TYR A 39 -12.52 6.64 5.44
C TYR A 39 -11.67 6.20 6.64
N ALA A 40 -12.31 5.82 7.76
CA ALA A 40 -11.60 5.34 8.94
C ALA A 40 -10.87 4.01 8.66
N GLN A 41 -11.54 3.07 8.00
CA GLN A 41 -10.99 1.77 7.62
C GLN A 41 -9.95 1.91 6.49
N ALA A 42 -10.19 2.82 5.54
CA ALA A 42 -9.22 3.18 4.50
C ALA A 42 -7.92 3.68 5.14
N ARG A 43 -8.02 4.63 6.09
CA ARG A 43 -6.87 5.16 6.83
C ARG A 43 -6.10 4.06 7.54
N GLU A 44 -6.80 3.21 8.31
CA GLU A 44 -6.16 2.13 9.06
C GLU A 44 -5.42 1.15 8.14
N THR A 45 -6.04 0.78 7.02
CA THR A 45 -5.46 -0.10 6.01
C THR A 45 -4.17 0.47 5.44
N PHE A 46 -4.18 1.73 5.01
CA PHE A 46 -2.98 2.39 4.50
C PHE A 46 -1.91 2.58 5.59
N VAL A 47 -2.28 2.91 6.82
CA VAL A 47 -1.32 3.03 7.94
C VAL A 47 -0.66 1.69 8.26
N GLU A 48 -1.41 0.60 8.32
CA GLU A 48 -0.82 -0.72 8.57
C GLU A 48 0.13 -1.13 7.43
N GLN A 49 -0.21 -0.76 6.21
CA GLN A 49 0.62 -1.04 5.05
C GLN A 49 1.92 -0.22 5.07
N LEU A 50 1.89 1.05 5.47
CA LEU A 50 3.09 1.85 5.71
C LEU A 50 3.96 1.34 6.87
N ARG A 51 3.36 0.69 7.87
CA ARG A 51 4.15 0.04 8.93
C ARG A 51 4.97 -1.14 8.40
N ARG A 52 4.47 -1.82 7.38
CA ARG A 52 5.15 -2.97 6.74
C ARG A 52 6.14 -2.51 5.69
N ASP A 53 5.70 -1.60 4.82
CA ASP A 53 6.52 -1.01 3.76
C ASP A 53 6.36 0.51 3.76
N PRO A 54 7.22 1.24 4.51
CA PRO A 54 7.22 2.69 4.51
C PRO A 54 7.78 3.29 3.22
N SER A 55 8.30 2.46 2.31
CA SER A 55 8.88 2.86 1.04
C SER A 55 7.89 2.79 -0.13
N ASP A 56 6.62 2.43 0.11
CA ASP A 56 5.60 2.46 -0.94
C ASP A 56 4.95 3.85 -1.08
N PRO A 57 5.25 4.60 -2.15
CA PRO A 57 4.64 5.90 -2.39
C PRO A 57 3.15 5.81 -2.71
N GLN A 58 2.61 4.66 -3.13
CA GLN A 58 1.20 4.52 -3.46
C GLN A 58 0.33 4.51 -2.21
N THR A 59 0.79 3.82 -1.17
CA THR A 59 0.14 3.81 0.15
C THR A 59 0.10 5.22 0.77
N TRP A 60 1.17 6.01 0.64
CA TRP A 60 1.19 7.40 1.11
C TRP A 60 0.19 8.29 0.35
N LEU A 61 0.07 8.13 -0.98
CA LEU A 61 -0.94 8.84 -1.78
C LEU A 61 -2.36 8.43 -1.38
N GLY A 62 -2.58 7.14 -1.08
CA GLY A 62 -3.84 6.66 -0.53
C GLY A 62 -4.21 7.36 0.78
N LEU A 63 -3.25 7.52 1.69
CA LEU A 63 -3.43 8.28 2.94
C LEU A 63 -3.75 9.76 2.71
N ALA A 64 -3.07 10.41 1.76
CA ALA A 64 -3.38 11.79 1.39
C ALA A 64 -4.81 11.91 0.85
N ALA A 65 -5.26 10.99 -0.01
CA ALA A 65 -6.63 10.96 -0.52
C ALA A 65 -7.67 10.70 0.58
N VAL A 66 -7.35 9.90 1.60
CA VAL A 66 -8.22 9.72 2.77
C VAL A 66 -8.34 11.02 3.56
N TYR A 67 -7.24 11.72 3.81
CA TYR A 67 -7.28 13.00 4.54
C TYR A 67 -8.00 14.10 3.78
N ASP A 68 -7.86 14.14 2.45
CA ASP A 68 -8.65 14.99 1.56
C ASP A 68 -10.15 14.74 1.72
N ALA A 69 -10.56 13.46 1.66
CA ALA A 69 -11.96 13.07 1.80
C ALA A 69 -12.53 13.29 3.22
N LEU A 70 -11.67 13.32 4.24
CA LEU A 70 -12.01 13.67 5.62
C LEU A 70 -12.06 15.19 5.86
N GLY A 71 -11.61 16.02 4.92
CA GLY A 71 -11.51 17.47 5.08
C GLY A 71 -10.42 17.89 6.07
N ASP A 72 -9.33 17.12 6.18
CA ASP A 72 -8.18 17.39 7.04
C ASP A 72 -6.96 17.80 6.17
N PRO A 73 -6.92 19.05 5.67
CA PRO A 73 -5.89 19.49 4.73
C PRO A 73 -4.50 19.54 5.37
N GLU A 74 -4.40 19.76 6.67
CA GLU A 74 -3.12 19.77 7.39
C GLU A 74 -2.43 18.42 7.28
N ARG A 75 -3.16 17.32 7.57
CA ARG A 75 -2.60 15.97 7.47
C ARG A 75 -2.39 15.52 6.03
N GLN A 76 -3.24 15.96 5.11
CA GLN A 76 -3.06 15.74 3.68
C GLN A 76 -1.72 16.32 3.19
N ILE A 77 -1.44 17.58 3.52
CA ILE A 77 -0.19 18.26 3.14
C ILE A 77 1.01 17.52 3.73
N VAL A 78 0.96 17.14 5.02
CA VAL A 78 2.06 16.38 5.65
C VAL A 78 2.30 15.04 4.94
N ALA A 79 1.24 14.32 4.57
CA ALA A 79 1.37 13.06 3.85
C ALA A 79 1.99 13.27 2.45
N LEU A 80 1.52 14.27 1.71
CA LEU A 80 2.04 14.60 0.38
C LEU A 80 3.48 15.13 0.41
N GLU A 81 3.83 15.94 1.40
CA GLU A 81 5.21 16.38 1.63
C GLU A 81 6.13 15.19 1.90
N THR A 82 5.65 14.21 2.67
CA THR A 82 6.41 12.98 2.93
C THR A 82 6.67 12.24 1.62
N VAL A 83 5.70 12.18 0.71
CA VAL A 83 5.90 11.61 -0.63
C VAL A 83 6.90 12.43 -1.44
N ALA A 84 6.76 13.75 -1.47
CA ALA A 84 7.64 14.62 -2.25
C ALA A 84 9.10 14.60 -1.76
N ARG A 85 9.32 14.53 -0.44
CA ARG A 85 10.66 14.43 0.15
C ARG A 85 11.29 13.06 -0.05
N ARG A 86 10.52 11.99 0.14
CA ARG A 86 11.02 10.61 0.13
C ARG A 86 11.09 10.01 -1.28
N PHE A 87 10.29 10.52 -2.21
CA PHE A 87 10.23 10.08 -3.61
C PHE A 87 10.32 11.28 -4.56
N PRO A 88 11.49 11.96 -4.62
CA PRO A 88 11.67 13.20 -5.39
C PRO A 88 11.46 13.08 -6.91
N GLY A 89 11.37 11.85 -7.44
CA GLY A 89 11.09 11.57 -8.86
C GLY A 89 9.61 11.42 -9.24
N ARG A 90 8.68 11.35 -8.27
CA ARG A 90 7.23 11.19 -8.56
C ARG A 90 6.58 12.57 -8.80
N ARG A 91 6.27 12.86 -10.06
CA ARG A 91 5.60 14.13 -10.48
C ARG A 91 4.18 14.27 -9.90
N ASP A 92 3.58 13.15 -9.54
CA ASP A 92 2.19 12.98 -9.12
C ASP A 92 1.92 13.65 -7.77
N ALA A 93 2.80 13.46 -6.79
CA ALA A 93 2.68 14.08 -5.46
C ALA A 93 2.84 15.60 -5.51
N ARG A 94 3.68 16.10 -6.41
CA ARG A 94 3.91 17.54 -6.59
C ARG A 94 2.73 18.25 -7.23
N ARG A 95 1.94 17.56 -8.07
CA ARG A 95 0.70 18.10 -8.67
C ARG A 95 -0.44 18.22 -7.67
N LEU A 96 -0.49 17.35 -6.66
CA LEU A 96 -1.51 17.38 -5.60
C LEU A 96 -1.21 18.40 -4.49
N LEU A 97 0.00 18.96 -4.47
CA LEU A 97 0.42 20.02 -3.55
C LEU A 97 0.27 21.44 -4.14
N ALA A 98 0.02 21.56 -5.46
CA ALA A 98 -0.06 22.82 -6.19
C ALA A 98 -1.51 23.28 -6.33
#